data_AF-A0A7W2NSA6-F1
#
_entry.id   AF-A0A7W2NSA6-F1
#
_cell.length_a   1.000
_cell.length_b   1.000
_cell.length_c   1.000
_cell.angle_alpha   90.00
_cell.angle_beta   90.00
_cell.angle_gamma   90.00
#
_symmetry.space_group_name_H-M   'P 1'
#
loop_
_entity.id
_entity.type
_entity.pdbx_description
1 polymer ?
#
loop_
_entity_poly.entity_id
_entity_poly.type
_entity_poly.pdbx_seq_one_letter_code
_entity_poly.pdbx_strand_id
1 'polypeptide(L)'
;MLMIKRLMTQHMPGMLTCEEVDGFLYDFHEGNLSYLEKFTFKLHLSMCRECRGYVEGYVNAIRISQAGFIKTNQSTKIPEDLMQAILKSRTSK
;
A
#
# COMPACT_ATOMS: atom_id res chain seq x y z
N MET A 1 8.35 16.50 23.10
CA MET A 1 7.57 15.25 22.97
C MET A 1 7.81 14.48 21.65
N LEU A 2 8.30 15.13 20.57
CA LEU A 2 8.64 14.46 19.30
C LEU A 2 9.85 13.50 19.38
N MET A 3 10.86 13.82 20.19
CA MET A 3 12.09 13.03 20.27
C MET A 3 11.91 11.68 21.01
N ILE A 4 11.02 11.61 22.00
CA ILE A 4 10.82 10.39 22.81
C ILE A 4 10.13 9.28 22.00
N LYS A 5 9.18 9.64 21.13
CA LYS A 5 8.50 8.68 20.24
C LYS A 5 9.44 8.07 19.22
N ARG A 6 10.34 8.86 18.66
CA ARG A 6 11.35 8.40 17.70
C ARG A 6 12.29 7.35 18.31
N LEU A 7 12.66 7.52 19.59
CA LEU A 7 13.53 6.58 20.30
C LEU A 7 12.86 5.24 20.62
N MET A 8 11.54 5.21 20.90
CA MET A 8 10.85 3.96 21.26
C MET A 8 10.66 3.01 20.06
N THR A 9 10.52 3.54 18.85
CA THR A 9 10.31 2.74 17.62
C THR A 9 11.62 2.34 16.92
N GLN A 10 12.75 2.95 17.29
CA GLN A 10 14.03 2.73 16.62
C GLN A 10 14.87 1.60 17.28
N HIS A 11 14.48 1.12 18.46
CA HIS A 11 15.34 0.26 19.31
C HIS A 11 14.68 -1.03 19.82
N MET A 12 13.55 -1.47 19.25
CA MET A 12 13.00 -2.79 19.56
C MET A 12 13.28 -3.78 18.42
N PRO A 13 14.13 -4.80 18.63
CA PRO A 13 14.38 -5.82 17.63
C PRO A 13 13.07 -6.51 17.24
N GLY A 14 12.77 -6.55 15.94
CA GLY A 14 11.53 -7.13 15.39
C GLY A 14 10.36 -6.17 15.21
N MET A 15 10.52 -4.87 15.47
CA MET A 15 9.51 -3.85 15.17
C MET A 15 9.92 -2.99 13.97
N LEU A 16 8.95 -2.70 13.09
CA LEU A 16 9.15 -1.82 11.95
C LEU A 16 9.37 -0.37 12.39
N THR A 17 10.23 0.33 11.68
CA THR A 17 10.37 1.78 11.69
C THR A 17 9.26 2.43 10.87
N CYS A 18 9.01 3.72 11.09
CA CYS A 18 8.04 4.47 10.28
C CYS A 18 8.44 4.55 8.80
N GLU A 19 9.74 4.49 8.49
CA GLU A 19 10.27 4.45 7.12
C GLU A 19 9.99 3.11 6.44
N GLU A 20 10.17 1.99 7.16
CA GLU A 20 9.82 0.67 6.65
C GLU A 20 8.30 0.51 6.43
N VAL A 21 7.48 1.16 7.26
CA VAL A 21 6.02 1.25 7.03
C VAL A 21 5.72 1.93 5.68
N ASP A 22 6.43 3.00 5.34
CA ASP A 22 6.27 3.67 4.04
C ASP A 22 6.62 2.73 2.88
N GLY A 23 7.73 1.99 3.01
CA GLY A 23 8.15 0.98 2.03
C GLY A 23 7.13 -0.13 1.80
N PHE A 24 6.31 -0.47 2.80
CA PHE A 24 5.28 -1.50 2.69
C PHE A 24 3.93 -1.02 2.14
N LEU A 25 3.72 0.29 1.93
CA LEU A 25 2.41 0.83 1.54
C LEU A 25 1.88 0.25 0.22
N TYR A 26 2.74 0.16 -0.79
CA TYR A 26 2.36 -0.34 -2.11
C TYR A 26 1.95 -1.82 -2.03
N ASP A 27 2.81 -2.67 -1.46
CA ASP A 27 2.53 -4.09 -1.34
C ASP A 27 1.38 -4.39 -0.36
N PHE A 28 1.15 -3.52 0.62
CA PHE A 28 -0.03 -3.58 1.47
C PHE A 28 -1.30 -3.34 0.67
N HIS A 29 -1.32 -2.29 -0.15
CA HIS A 29 -2.46 -1.95 -1.01
C HIS A 29 -2.75 -3.04 -2.06
N GLU A 30 -1.71 -3.55 -2.72
CA GLU A 30 -1.84 -4.61 -3.73
C GLU A 30 -2.05 -6.00 -3.11
N GLY A 31 -1.96 -6.14 -1.79
CA GLY A 31 -2.14 -7.40 -1.09
C GLY A 31 -0.94 -8.36 -1.18
N ASN A 32 0.20 -7.89 -1.69
CA ASN A 32 1.43 -8.67 -1.95
C ASN A 32 2.29 -8.94 -0.72
N LEU A 33 2.03 -8.28 0.42
CA LEU A 33 2.73 -8.59 1.66
C LEU A 33 2.51 -10.06 2.07
N SER A 34 3.62 -10.72 2.43
CA SER A 34 3.62 -12.05 3.04
C SER A 34 2.88 -12.03 4.39
N TYR A 35 2.61 -13.22 4.93
CA TYR A 35 1.89 -13.34 6.21
C TYR A 35 2.62 -12.64 7.36
N LEU A 36 3.94 -12.83 7.45
CA LEU A 36 4.76 -12.22 8.50
C LEU A 36 4.83 -10.70 8.36
N GLU A 37 4.99 -10.18 7.14
CA GLU A 37 5.01 -8.74 6.88
C GLU A 37 3.67 -8.09 7.20
N LYS A 38 2.55 -8.73 6.81
CA LYS A 38 1.21 -8.26 7.20
C LYS A 38 1.05 -8.20 8.72
N PHE A 39 1.55 -9.20 9.43
CA PHE A 39 1.46 -9.25 10.88
C PHE A 39 2.26 -8.11 11.53
N THR A 40 3.53 -7.95 11.17
CA THR A 40 4.41 -6.90 11.72
C THR A 40 3.91 -5.50 11.36
N PHE A 41 3.42 -5.30 10.14
CA PHE A 41 2.81 -4.05 9.69
C PHE A 41 1.57 -3.69 10.53
N LYS A 42 0.62 -4.63 10.67
CA LYS A 42 -0.59 -4.40 11.48
C LYS A 42 -0.26 -4.15 12.96
N LEU A 43 0.72 -4.87 13.50
CA LEU A 43 1.19 -4.66 14.87
C LEU A 43 1.70 -3.23 15.04
N HIS A 44 2.56 -2.74 14.13
CA HIS A 44 3.06 -1.36 14.18
C HIS A 44 1.90 -0.34 14.11
N LEU A 45 0.95 -0.51 13.19
CA LEU A 45 -0.19 0.41 13.06
C LEU A 45 -1.11 0.41 14.30
N SER A 46 -1.14 -0.68 15.07
CA SER A 46 -1.88 -0.72 16.34
C SER A 46 -1.24 0.15 17.43
N MET A 47 0.08 0.34 17.38
CA MET A 47 0.87 1.04 18.40
C MET A 47 1.25 2.47 18.00
N CYS A 48 1.42 2.75 16.70
CA CYS A 48 1.81 4.06 16.18
C CYS A 48 0.63 4.76 15.53
N ARG A 49 0.06 5.76 16.22
CA ARG A 49 -1.07 6.55 15.73
C ARG A 49 -0.71 7.38 14.49
N GLU A 50 0.51 7.89 14.42
CA GLU A 50 1.01 8.64 13.28
C GLU A 50 1.05 7.79 12.01
N CYS A 51 1.63 6.60 12.07
CA CYS A 51 1.66 5.67 10.93
C CYS A 51 0.27 5.21 10.53
N ARG A 52 -0.65 5.00 11.49
CA ARG A 52 -2.05 4.69 11.18
C ARG A 52 -2.71 5.80 10.35
N GLY A 53 -2.59 7.05 10.81
CA GLY A 53 -3.14 8.20 10.08
C GLY A 53 -2.49 8.38 8.70
N TYR A 54 -1.20 8.09 8.59
CA TYR A 54 -0.48 8.12 7.31
C TYR A 54 -1.03 7.09 6.32
N VAL A 55 -1.18 5.83 6.75
CA VAL A 55 -1.77 4.75 5.93
C VAL A 55 -3.22 5.06 5.54
N GLU A 56 -4.04 5.58 6.45
CA GLU A 56 -5.41 6.00 6.16
C GLU A 56 -5.45 7.09 5.08
N GLY A 57 -4.55 8.08 5.17
CA GLY A 57 -4.40 9.13 4.17
C GLY A 57 -4.02 8.60 2.79
N TYR A 58 -3.04 7.68 2.75
CA TYR A 58 -2.60 7.00 1.52
C TYR A 58 -3.76 6.24 0.85
N VAL A 59 -4.47 5.38 1.60
CA VAL A 59 -5.61 4.62 1.09
C VAL A 59 -6.71 5.55 0.57
N ASN A 60 -6.99 6.64 1.29
CA ASN A 60 -7.98 7.61 0.86
C ASN A 60 -7.58 8.35 -0.42
N ALA A 61 -6.31 8.70 -0.58
CA ALA A 61 -5.79 9.33 -1.79
C ALA A 61 -6.00 8.44 -3.04
N ILE A 62 -5.70 7.13 -2.92
CA ILE A 62 -5.95 6.16 -4.00
C ILE A 62 -7.45 6.05 -4.29
N ARG A 63 -8.28 5.91 -3.26
CA ARG A 63 -9.74 5.82 -3.43
C ARG A 63 -10.30 7.05 -4.16
N ILE A 64 -9.84 8.26 -3.80
CA ILE A 64 -10.26 9.50 -4.45
C ILE A 64 -9.81 9.55 -5.91
N SER A 65 -8.56 9.17 -6.19
CA SER A 65 -8.04 9.18 -7.56
C SER A 65 -8.84 8.22 -8.46
N GLN A 66 -9.08 6.99 -8.00
CA GLN A 66 -9.90 5.99 -8.70
C GLN A 66 -11.33 6.47 -8.92
N ALA A 67 -11.97 7.07 -7.91
CA ALA A 67 -13.31 7.62 -8.05
C ALA A 67 -13.39 8.75 -9.08
N GLY A 68 -12.33 9.54 -9.25
CA GLY A 68 -12.21 10.53 -10.32
C GLY A 68 -12.21 9.90 -11.72
N PHE A 69 -11.49 8.79 -11.89
CA PHE A 69 -11.48 8.04 -13.16
C PHE A 69 -12.82 7.38 -13.48
N ILE A 70 -13.57 6.91 -12.48
CA ILE A 70 -14.89 6.30 -12.69
C ILE A 70 -15.92 7.35 -13.18
N LYS A 71 -15.80 8.62 -12.75
CA LYS A 71 -16.72 9.70 -13.13
C LYS A 71 -16.44 10.30 -14.52
N THR A 72 -15.22 10.19 -15.01
CA THR A 72 -14.88 10.54 -16.40
C THR A 72 -15.32 9.40 -17.30
N ASN A 73 -16.01 9.71 -18.42
CA ASN A 73 -16.56 8.74 -19.38
C ASN A 73 -15.66 7.50 -19.52
N GLN A 74 -16.10 6.37 -18.97
CA GLN A 74 -15.45 5.09 -19.23
C GLN A 74 -15.40 4.90 -20.75
N SER A 75 -14.19 4.91 -21.31
CA SER A 75 -14.02 4.48 -22.70
C SER A 75 -14.44 3.02 -22.78
N THR A 76 -15.62 2.78 -23.30
CA THR A 76 -16.23 1.44 -23.44
C THR A 76 -15.50 0.60 -24.50
N LYS A 77 -14.56 1.22 -25.23
CA LYS A 77 -13.72 0.56 -26.23
C LYS A 77 -12.33 0.34 -25.65
N ILE A 78 -12.17 -0.77 -24.93
CA ILE A 78 -10.85 -1.35 -24.67
C ILE A 78 -10.42 -2.05 -25.96
N PRO A 79 -9.24 -1.73 -26.54
CA PRO A 79 -8.77 -2.40 -27.75
C PRO A 79 -8.51 -3.89 -27.50
N GLU A 80 -9.18 -4.75 -28.27
CA GLU A 80 -9.08 -6.21 -28.12
C GLU A 80 -7.66 -6.72 -28.36
N ASP A 81 -6.94 -6.13 -29.33
CA ASP A 81 -5.55 -6.42 -29.64
C ASP A 81 -4.63 -6.20 -28.43
N LEU A 82 -4.89 -5.15 -27.64
CA LEU A 82 -4.16 -4.88 -26.40
C LEU A 82 -4.45 -5.96 -25.34
N MET A 83 -5.71 -6.38 -25.18
CA MET A 83 -6.06 -7.46 -24.25
C MET A 83 -5.36 -8.78 -24.62
N GLN A 84 -5.39 -9.15 -25.90
CA GLN A 84 -4.76 -10.37 -26.39
C GLN A 84 -3.23 -10.34 -26.21
N ALA A 85 -2.59 -9.19 -26.46
CA ALA A 85 -1.16 -9.02 -26.23
C ALA A 85 -0.78 -9.21 -24.75
N ILE A 86 -1.58 -8.66 -23.82
CA ILE A 86 -1.37 -8.81 -22.37
C ILE A 86 -1.53 -10.29 -21.98
N LEU A 87 -2.60 -10.95 -22.42
CA LEU A 87 -2.86 -12.36 -22.08
C LEU A 87 -1.71 -13.27 -22.57
N LYS A 88 -1.24 -13.07 -23.81
CA LYS A 88 -0.13 -13.83 -24.38
C LYS A 88 1.17 -13.67 -23.57
N SER A 89 1.43 -12.46 -23.06
CA SER A 89 2.63 -12.21 -22.24
C SER A 89 2.62 -12.96 -20.91
N ARG A 90 1.44 -13.24 -20.33
CA ARG A 90 1.30 -13.95 -19.05
C ARG A 90 1.49 -15.46 -19.19
N THR A 91 1.17 -16.03 -20.36
CA THR A 91 1.28 -17.46 -20.65
C THR A 91 2.64 -17.86 -21.23
N SER A 92 3.47 -16.90 -21.65
CA SER A 92 4.80 -17.16 -22.23
C SER A 92 5.90 -17.39 -21.17
N LYS A 93 5.53 -17.79 -19.95
CA LYS A 93 6.46 -18.12 -18.88
C LYS A 93 6.69 -19.62 -18.80
#